data_AF-A0A7S2JDS4-F1
#
_entry.id   AF-A0A7S2JDS4-F1
#
_cell.length_a   1.000
_cell.length_b   1.000
_cell.length_c   1.000
_cell.angle_alpha   90.00
_cell.angle_beta   90.00
_cell.angle_gamma   90.00
#
_symmetry.space_group_name_H-M   'P 1'
#
loop_
_entity.id
_entity.type
_entity.pdbx_description
1 polymer ?
#
loop_
_entity_poly.entity_id
_entity_poly.type
_entity_poly.pdbx_seq_one_letter_code
_entity_poly.pdbx_strand_id
1 'polypeptide(L)'
;MSVAAAVKRPFLLVWVPDLHCNCSFASLYERLPFDVIDAPLPVANLSVRHFQVYNYMRGEPGALKEEPVDLDPDRHLYFRSAYVMNHPMGKWMSGGPQRQIKMLRPVSEVQRLLVANQSMVGLHVRNIFDAPRDSQTNKSVEGTSALNGAVKEYGQDVSDTLLLYRRASHWTNFVPRIQSMIREAQQQQQQQQQQQ
;
A
#
# COMPACT_ATOMS: atom_id res chain seq x y z
N MET A 1 10.82 7.47 -6.98
CA MET A 1 10.95 7.65 -8.44
C MET A 1 10.88 9.12 -8.92
N SER A 2 9.82 9.89 -8.66
CA SER A 2 9.63 11.21 -9.34
C SER A 2 10.66 12.24 -8.92
N VAL A 3 10.93 12.29 -7.62
CA VAL A 3 11.96 13.15 -7.05
C VAL A 3 13.34 12.78 -7.61
N ALA A 4 13.72 11.50 -7.57
CA ALA A 4 14.99 11.02 -8.12
C ALA A 4 15.17 11.41 -9.61
N ALA A 5 14.12 11.23 -10.43
CA ALA A 5 14.15 11.65 -11.83
C ALA A 5 14.33 13.16 -12.00
N ALA A 6 13.63 13.98 -11.19
CA ALA A 6 13.73 15.44 -11.24
C ALA A 6 15.13 15.95 -10.88
N VAL A 7 15.82 15.29 -9.94
CA VAL A 7 17.20 15.63 -9.57
C VAL A 7 18.25 14.79 -10.30
N LYS A 8 17.86 14.06 -11.36
CA LYS A 8 18.74 13.22 -12.20
C LYS A 8 19.61 12.23 -11.39
N ARG A 9 19.03 11.63 -10.36
CA ARG A 9 19.70 10.62 -9.51
C ARG A 9 19.16 9.22 -9.80
N PRO A 10 20.01 8.18 -9.66
CA PRO A 10 19.55 6.80 -9.67
C PRO A 10 18.48 6.55 -8.60
N PHE A 11 17.58 5.63 -8.88
CA PHE A 11 16.54 5.20 -7.95
C PHE A 11 16.68 3.70 -7.70
N LEU A 12 16.61 3.33 -6.43
CA LEU A 12 16.66 1.97 -5.94
C LEU A 12 15.42 1.73 -5.08
N LEU A 13 14.68 0.66 -5.37
CA LEU A 13 13.54 0.24 -4.56
C LEU A 13 13.96 -0.87 -3.60
N VAL A 14 13.74 -0.67 -2.30
CA VAL A 14 13.83 -1.76 -1.32
C VAL A 14 12.42 -2.27 -1.06
N TRP A 15 12.11 -3.48 -1.50
CA TRP A 15 10.78 -4.09 -1.40
C TRP A 15 10.86 -5.42 -0.67
N VAL A 16 10.63 -5.39 0.64
CA VAL A 16 10.54 -6.62 1.43
C VAL A 16 9.06 -7.02 1.50
N PRO A 17 8.68 -8.24 1.08
CA PRO A 17 7.32 -8.73 1.28
C PRO A 17 6.92 -8.63 2.76
N ASP A 18 5.79 -8.00 3.02
CA ASP A 18 5.23 -7.80 4.36
C ASP A 18 3.88 -8.53 4.51
N LEU A 19 3.29 -8.45 5.70
CA LEU A 19 1.96 -9.03 5.98
C LEU A 19 0.79 -8.29 5.31
N HIS A 20 1.04 -7.24 4.52
CA HIS A 20 0.00 -6.51 3.80
C HIS A 20 -0.15 -6.97 2.36
N CYS A 21 0.96 -7.28 1.70
CA CYS A 21 0.98 -7.61 0.28
C CYS A 21 1.58 -8.99 0.00
N ASN A 22 2.41 -9.52 0.90
CA ASN A 22 3.06 -10.83 0.83
C ASN A 22 3.49 -11.26 -0.59
N CYS A 23 4.09 -10.33 -1.33
CA CYS A 23 4.54 -10.55 -2.70
C CYS A 23 5.83 -9.81 -2.97
N SER A 24 6.65 -10.34 -3.88
CA SER A 24 7.80 -9.60 -4.42
C SER A 24 7.33 -8.59 -5.46
N PHE A 25 8.09 -7.51 -5.62
CA PHE A 25 7.76 -6.49 -6.62
C PHE A 25 7.82 -7.06 -8.05
N ALA A 26 8.77 -7.98 -8.30
CA ALA A 26 8.92 -8.68 -9.58
C ALA A 26 7.73 -9.62 -9.89
N SER A 27 6.98 -10.07 -8.88
CA SER A 27 5.73 -10.81 -9.11
C SER A 27 4.58 -9.93 -9.59
N LEU A 28 4.72 -8.60 -9.49
CA LEU A 28 3.69 -7.64 -9.88
C LEU A 28 4.00 -6.98 -11.23
N TYR A 29 5.26 -6.63 -11.46
CA TYR A 29 5.67 -5.83 -12.61
C TYR A 29 6.91 -6.40 -13.31
N GLU A 30 6.96 -6.25 -14.63
CA GLU A 30 8.09 -6.62 -15.49
C GLU A 30 8.78 -5.39 -16.10
N ARG A 31 10.05 -5.57 -16.53
CA ARG A 31 10.86 -4.56 -17.25
C ARG A 31 10.99 -3.23 -16.51
N LEU A 32 11.51 -3.29 -15.28
CA LEU A 32 11.60 -2.14 -14.40
C LEU A 32 12.68 -1.14 -14.88
N PRO A 33 12.42 0.17 -14.83
CA PRO A 33 13.41 1.19 -15.18
C PRO A 33 14.35 1.51 -14.00
N PHE A 34 14.39 0.66 -12.98
CA PHE A 34 15.18 0.83 -11.75
C PHE A 34 15.46 -0.54 -11.11
N ASP A 35 16.48 -0.56 -10.26
CA ASP A 35 16.85 -1.75 -9.50
C ASP A 35 15.92 -1.96 -8.30
N VAL A 36 15.70 -3.22 -7.96
CA VAL A 36 14.90 -3.65 -6.80
C VAL A 36 15.75 -4.57 -5.93
N ILE A 37 15.71 -4.33 -4.62
CA ILE A 37 16.30 -5.20 -3.59
C ILE A 37 15.16 -5.79 -2.77
N ASP A 38 15.04 -7.12 -2.85
CA ASP A 38 14.04 -7.89 -2.11
C ASP A 38 14.59 -8.38 -0.75
N ALA A 39 15.39 -7.53 -0.09
CA ALA A 39 16.02 -7.83 1.19
C ALA A 39 16.03 -6.60 2.12
N PRO A 40 15.90 -6.79 3.44
CA PRO A 40 15.96 -5.68 4.39
C PRO A 40 17.28 -4.93 4.29
N LEU A 41 17.20 -3.60 4.24
CA LEU A 41 18.37 -2.74 4.37
C LEU A 41 18.63 -2.48 5.86
N PRO A 42 19.83 -2.73 6.40
CA PRO A 42 20.15 -2.40 7.78
C PRO A 42 20.22 -0.89 7.95
N VAL A 43 19.12 -0.27 8.39
CA VAL A 43 18.99 1.20 8.56
C VAL A 43 20.06 1.75 9.51
N ALA A 44 20.51 0.96 10.49
CA ALA A 44 21.61 1.31 11.39
C ALA A 44 22.94 1.60 10.66
N ASN A 45 23.12 1.09 9.45
CA ASN A 45 24.31 1.35 8.64
C ASN A 45 24.22 2.65 7.83
N LEU A 46 23.07 3.34 7.85
CA LEU A 46 22.88 4.61 7.16
C LEU A 46 23.45 5.74 8.00
N SER A 47 24.71 6.11 7.72
CA SER A 47 25.35 7.24 8.39
C SER A 47 24.68 8.55 8.00
N VAL A 48 24.37 9.39 9.00
CA VAL A 48 23.85 10.76 8.81
C VAL A 48 24.75 11.65 7.95
N ARG A 49 26.05 11.31 7.86
CA ARG A 49 27.02 11.99 7.00
C ARG A 49 26.76 11.74 5.52
N HIS A 50 26.28 10.56 5.15
CA HIS A 50 26.09 10.15 3.76
C HIS A 50 24.62 10.05 3.37
N PHE A 51 23.69 9.96 4.34
CA PHE A 51 22.28 9.76 4.09
C PHE A 51 21.40 10.79 4.80
N GLN A 52 20.39 11.27 4.09
CA GLN A 52 19.18 11.83 4.63
C GLN A 52 18.16 10.71 4.80
N VAL A 53 17.71 10.48 6.02
CA VAL A 53 16.78 9.40 6.37
C VAL A 53 15.44 10.03 6.71
N TYR A 54 14.41 9.64 5.97
CA TYR A 54 13.02 10.03 6.23
C TYR A 54 12.17 8.79 6.46
N ASN A 55 11.42 8.79 7.56
CA ASN A 55 10.48 7.72 7.89
C ASN A 55 9.07 8.28 8.04
N TYR A 56 8.16 7.87 7.16
CA TYR A 56 6.74 8.24 7.20
C TYR A 56 5.84 7.09 7.67
N MET A 57 6.42 5.98 8.12
CA MET A 57 5.67 4.83 8.62
C MET A 57 5.13 5.11 10.02
N ARG A 58 3.89 5.61 10.09
CA ARG A 58 3.22 5.89 11.36
C ARG A 58 3.28 4.68 12.29
N GLY A 59 3.71 4.90 13.53
CA GLY A 59 3.88 3.86 14.55
C GLY A 59 5.32 3.36 14.68
N GLU A 60 6.20 3.61 13.70
CA GLU A 60 7.62 3.32 13.83
C GLU A 60 8.35 4.41 14.64
N PRO A 61 9.41 4.06 15.39
CA PRO A 61 10.26 5.03 16.07
C PRO A 61 10.82 6.08 15.11
N GLY A 62 10.72 7.36 15.49
CA GLY A 62 11.22 8.49 14.69
C GLY A 62 10.42 8.79 13.43
N ALA A 63 9.23 8.18 13.24
CA ALA A 63 8.42 8.45 12.07
C ALA A 63 7.73 9.82 12.14
N LEU A 64 7.95 10.65 11.10
CA LEU A 64 7.38 11.98 10.95
C LEU A 64 6.67 12.08 9.60
N LYS A 65 5.39 11.71 9.57
CA LYS A 65 4.57 11.85 8.35
C LYS A 65 4.44 13.33 7.99
N GLU A 66 4.52 13.62 6.69
CA GLU A 66 4.44 14.98 6.10
C GLU A 66 5.67 15.87 6.38
N GLU A 67 6.74 15.36 6.98
CA GLU A 67 7.98 16.14 7.13
C GLU A 67 8.52 16.58 5.76
N PRO A 68 8.69 17.89 5.47
CA PRO A 68 9.18 18.33 4.17
C PRO A 68 10.51 17.67 3.80
N VAL A 69 10.58 17.11 2.60
CA VAL A 69 11.84 16.54 2.08
C VAL A 69 12.61 17.64 1.39
N ASP A 70 13.62 18.16 2.06
CA ASP A 70 14.58 19.10 1.51
C ASP A 70 15.83 18.32 1.07
N LEU A 71 16.24 18.45 -0.18
CA LEU A 71 17.26 17.58 -0.76
C LEU A 71 18.65 18.18 -0.59
N ASP A 72 19.52 17.41 0.04
CA ASP A 72 20.94 17.70 0.12
C ASP A 72 21.65 17.10 -1.10
N PRO A 73 22.32 17.92 -1.94
CA PRO A 73 23.00 17.44 -3.13
C PRO A 73 24.17 16.48 -2.82
N ASP A 74 24.75 16.57 -1.62
CA ASP A 74 25.96 15.83 -1.22
C ASP A 74 25.64 14.54 -0.46
N ARG A 75 24.38 14.29 -0.10
CA ARG A 75 23.94 13.08 0.60
C ARG A 75 22.96 12.27 -0.23
N HIS A 76 22.95 10.97 -0.02
CA HIS A 76 21.93 10.07 -0.53
C HIS A 76 20.61 10.25 0.24
N LEU A 77 19.49 9.86 -0.36
CA LEU A 77 18.18 9.90 0.27
C LEU A 77 17.69 8.48 0.52
N TYR A 78 17.44 8.13 1.78
CA TYR A 78 16.68 6.96 2.17
C TYR A 78 15.30 7.40 2.63
N PHE A 79 14.26 6.92 1.95
CA PHE A 79 12.87 7.30 2.21
C PHE A 79 12.03 6.04 2.42
N ARG A 80 11.54 5.85 3.65
CA ARG A 80 10.67 4.73 4.05
C ARG A 80 9.26 5.26 4.26
N SER A 81 8.28 4.76 3.51
CA SER A 81 6.93 5.34 3.52
C SER A 81 5.89 4.45 2.85
N ALA A 82 4.66 4.49 3.38
CA ALA A 82 3.43 4.06 2.71
C ALA A 82 2.63 5.25 2.12
N TYR A 83 3.22 6.45 2.13
CA TYR A 83 2.63 7.72 1.71
C TYR A 83 3.50 8.41 0.66
N VAL A 84 2.89 9.37 -0.07
CA VAL A 84 3.65 10.23 -0.99
C VAL A 84 4.61 11.14 -0.23
N MET A 85 5.76 11.43 -0.84
CA MET A 85 6.76 12.32 -0.28
C MET A 85 6.25 13.77 -0.25
N ASN A 86 6.45 14.47 0.86
CA ASN A 86 6.18 15.91 0.93
C ASN A 86 7.29 16.69 0.22
N HIS A 87 7.22 16.70 -1.12
CA HIS A 87 8.13 17.40 -2.01
C HIS A 87 7.32 17.86 -3.25
N PRO A 88 7.65 18.99 -3.92
CA PRO A 88 6.91 19.44 -5.11
C PRO A 88 6.78 18.35 -6.19
N MET A 89 7.85 17.59 -6.43
CA MET A 89 7.86 16.45 -7.38
C MET A 89 7.31 15.14 -6.77
N GLY A 90 6.92 15.14 -5.49
CA GLY A 90 6.25 14.03 -4.81
C GLY A 90 4.72 14.11 -4.89
N LYS A 91 4.16 15.25 -5.31
CA LYS A 91 2.71 15.45 -5.42
C LYS A 91 2.09 14.49 -6.43
N TRP A 92 1.05 13.76 -6.04
CA TRP A 92 0.45 12.69 -6.87
C TRP A 92 0.13 13.11 -8.31
N MET A 93 -0.66 14.19 -8.45
CA MET A 93 -1.16 14.65 -9.74
C MET A 93 -0.13 15.49 -10.51
N SER A 94 0.50 16.46 -9.84
CA SER A 94 1.37 17.45 -10.49
C SER A 94 2.86 17.14 -10.44
N GLY A 95 3.29 16.26 -9.53
CA GLY A 95 4.71 15.94 -9.32
C GLY A 95 5.24 14.79 -10.18
N GLY A 96 4.37 14.06 -10.88
CA GLY A 96 4.76 12.94 -11.74
C GLY A 96 4.63 11.50 -11.19
N PRO A 97 4.35 11.20 -9.88
CA PRO A 97 4.22 9.82 -9.41
C PRO A 97 3.16 9.02 -10.14
N GLN A 98 2.01 9.64 -10.43
CA GLN A 98 0.94 9.00 -11.19
C GLN A 98 1.42 8.55 -12.57
N ARG A 99 2.15 9.42 -13.29
CA ARG A 99 2.71 9.08 -14.60
C ARG A 99 3.68 7.91 -14.48
N GLN A 100 4.54 7.95 -13.47
CA GLN A 100 5.58 6.93 -13.26
C GLN A 100 5.03 5.55 -12.92
N ILE A 101 4.04 5.47 -12.04
CA ILE A 101 3.39 4.19 -11.73
C ILE A 101 2.65 3.66 -12.96
N LYS A 102 2.01 4.53 -13.74
CA LYS A 102 1.36 4.15 -15.01
C LYS A 102 2.32 3.65 -16.09
N MET A 103 3.63 3.91 -15.98
CA MET A 103 4.64 3.36 -16.89
C MET A 103 5.06 1.94 -16.52
N LEU A 104 4.76 1.47 -15.31
CA LEU A 104 5.07 0.11 -14.92
C LEU A 104 4.19 -0.86 -15.72
N ARG A 105 4.81 -1.93 -16.21
CA ARG A 105 4.11 -2.96 -16.97
C ARG A 105 3.79 -4.12 -16.04
N PRO A 106 2.52 -4.42 -15.75
CA PRO A 106 2.19 -5.57 -14.92
C PRO A 106 2.63 -6.87 -15.60
N VAL A 107 2.98 -7.89 -14.83
CA VAL A 107 3.25 -9.23 -15.38
C VAL A 107 2.01 -9.81 -16.05
N SER A 108 2.21 -10.79 -16.94
CA SER A 108 1.14 -11.33 -17.78
C SER A 108 -0.05 -11.91 -16.98
N GLU A 109 0.25 -12.52 -15.83
CA GLU A 109 -0.68 -13.09 -14.87
C GLU A 109 -1.62 -12.01 -14.33
N VAL A 110 -1.06 -10.89 -13.88
CA VAL A 110 -1.82 -9.75 -13.38
C VAL A 110 -2.63 -9.12 -14.51
N GLN A 111 -2.05 -8.94 -15.70
CA GLN A 111 -2.76 -8.38 -16.85
C GLN A 111 -4.01 -9.20 -17.22
N ARG A 112 -3.93 -10.54 -17.17
CA ARG A 112 -5.07 -11.43 -17.44
C ARG A 112 -6.22 -11.24 -16.45
N LEU A 113 -5.92 -10.82 -15.22
CA LEU A 113 -6.93 -10.56 -14.18
C LEU A 113 -7.51 -9.14 -14.29
N LEU A 114 -6.77 -8.21 -14.89
CA LEU A 114 -7.21 -6.82 -15.08
C LEU A 114 -8.14 -6.71 -16.29
N VAL A 115 -9.43 -6.97 -16.09
CA VAL A 115 -10.50 -6.75 -17.08
C VAL A 115 -11.04 -5.31 -17.10
N ALA A 116 -10.25 -4.35 -16.60
CA ALA A 116 -10.68 -2.99 -16.32
C ALA A 116 -11.26 -2.30 -17.56
N ASN A 117 -12.52 -1.84 -17.45
CA ASN A 117 -13.14 -0.94 -18.42
C ASN A 117 -13.70 0.29 -17.66
N GLN A 118 -14.14 1.33 -18.39
CA GLN A 118 -14.61 2.58 -17.79
C GLN A 118 -15.85 2.44 -16.90
N SER A 119 -16.55 1.30 -16.97
CA SER A 119 -17.71 1.01 -16.10
C SER A 119 -17.32 0.31 -14.79
N MET A 120 -16.06 -0.07 -14.61
CA MET A 120 -15.62 -0.80 -13.42
C MET A 120 -15.32 0.15 -12.25
N VAL A 121 -15.82 -0.23 -11.07
CA VAL A 121 -15.48 0.43 -9.80
C VAL A 121 -14.39 -0.39 -9.10
N GLY A 122 -13.23 0.23 -8.90
CA GLY A 122 -12.17 -0.34 -8.09
C GLY A 122 -12.53 -0.27 -6.61
N LEU A 123 -12.53 -1.41 -5.92
CA LEU A 123 -12.75 -1.51 -4.48
C LEU A 123 -11.46 -2.00 -3.82
N HIS A 124 -10.84 -1.14 -3.01
CA HIS A 124 -9.75 -1.55 -2.14
C HIS A 124 -10.32 -1.96 -0.79
N VAL A 125 -10.41 -3.27 -0.55
CA VAL A 125 -10.83 -3.81 0.74
C VAL A 125 -9.61 -4.38 1.46
N ARG A 126 -9.32 -3.87 2.65
CA ARG A 126 -8.17 -4.31 3.44
C ARG A 126 -8.46 -5.68 4.02
N ASN A 127 -7.58 -6.64 3.77
CA ASN A 127 -7.59 -7.91 4.49
C ASN A 127 -7.15 -7.68 5.95
N ILE A 128 -7.49 -8.61 6.86
CA ILE A 128 -7.17 -8.48 8.29
C ILE A 128 -5.67 -8.59 8.52
N PHE A 129 -5.04 -9.67 8.10
CA PHE A 129 -3.58 -9.79 7.93
C PHE A 129 -3.33 -10.87 6.86
N ASP A 130 -2.44 -10.63 5.89
CA ASP A 130 -2.03 -11.66 4.93
C ASP A 130 -0.97 -12.56 5.56
N ALA A 131 -1.38 -13.39 6.52
CA ALA A 131 -0.67 -14.65 6.74
C ALA A 131 -1.29 -15.73 5.87
N PRO A 132 -0.54 -16.79 5.53
CA PRO A 132 -1.15 -18.00 5.00
C PRO A 132 -2.36 -18.35 5.86
N ARG A 133 -3.54 -18.48 5.22
CA ARG A 133 -4.72 -19.05 5.89
C ARG A 133 -4.26 -20.32 6.58
N ASP A 134 -4.66 -20.52 7.83
CA ASP A 134 -4.45 -21.80 8.47
C ASP A 134 -5.03 -22.88 7.53
N SER A 135 -4.13 -23.70 6.99
CA SER A 135 -4.43 -24.72 5.99
C SER A 135 -5.42 -25.76 6.50
N GLN A 136 -5.62 -25.84 7.82
CA GLN A 136 -6.52 -26.79 8.46
C GLN A 136 -7.95 -26.28 8.57
N THR A 137 -8.16 -24.97 8.78
CA THR A 137 -9.48 -24.47 9.15
C THR A 137 -10.18 -23.73 8.03
N ASN A 138 -9.47 -23.01 7.15
CA ASN A 138 -10.01 -22.22 6.03
C ASN A 138 -11.22 -21.31 6.40
N LYS A 139 -11.49 -21.14 7.70
CA LYS A 139 -12.69 -20.56 8.31
C LYS A 139 -12.40 -19.24 9.02
N SER A 140 -11.13 -18.96 9.30
CA SER A 140 -10.68 -17.71 9.91
C SER A 140 -9.76 -16.96 8.95
N VAL A 141 -10.04 -15.67 8.79
CA VAL A 141 -9.12 -14.69 8.17
C VAL A 141 -8.09 -14.17 9.18
N GLU A 142 -8.16 -14.65 10.42
CA GLU A 142 -7.27 -14.37 11.55
C GLU A 142 -6.61 -15.69 11.96
N GLY A 143 -5.61 -16.12 11.18
CA GLY A 143 -4.76 -17.21 11.61
C GLY A 143 -3.90 -16.77 12.80
N THR A 144 -3.67 -17.65 13.79
CA THR A 144 -2.77 -17.37 14.92
C THR A 144 -1.38 -16.91 14.46
N SER A 145 -0.89 -17.47 13.35
CA SER A 145 0.36 -17.05 12.70
C SER A 145 0.32 -15.58 12.23
N ALA A 146 -0.82 -15.12 11.70
CA ALA A 146 -1.03 -13.74 11.26
C ALA A 146 -1.01 -12.75 12.41
N LEU A 147 -1.71 -13.08 13.49
CA LEU A 147 -1.76 -12.25 14.69
C LEU A 147 -0.38 -12.15 15.34
N ASN A 148 0.31 -13.28 15.47
CA ASN A 148 1.69 -13.30 15.99
C ASN A 148 2.65 -12.51 15.09
N GLY A 149 2.50 -12.64 13.76
CA GLY A 149 3.25 -11.86 12.79
C GLY A 149 3.00 -10.36 12.94
N ALA A 150 1.75 -9.95 13.07
CA ALA A 150 1.36 -8.56 13.26
C ALA A 150 1.97 -7.99 14.55
N VAL A 151 1.87 -8.71 15.66
CA VAL A 151 2.47 -8.30 16.95
C VAL A 151 3.99 -8.17 16.82
N LYS A 152 4.64 -9.09 16.11
CA LYS A 152 6.08 -9.01 15.84
C LYS A 152 6.46 -7.81 14.97
N GLU A 153 5.64 -7.47 13.98
CA GLU A 153 5.94 -6.40 13.02
C GLU A 153 5.58 -5.00 13.54
N TYR A 154 4.43 -4.86 14.21
CA TYR A 154 3.86 -3.56 14.61
C TYR A 154 3.85 -3.33 16.12
N GLY A 155 4.10 -4.36 16.94
CA GLY A 155 3.85 -4.33 18.38
C GLY A 155 2.38 -4.58 18.75
N GLN A 156 2.14 -4.87 20.03
CA GLN A 156 0.81 -5.29 20.52
C GLN A 156 -0.27 -4.22 20.30
N ASP A 157 -0.05 -3.01 20.82
CA ASP A 157 -1.07 -1.94 20.79
C ASP A 157 -1.47 -1.52 19.37
N VAL A 158 -0.49 -1.46 18.47
CA VAL A 158 -0.74 -1.14 17.05
C VAL A 158 -1.47 -2.29 16.36
N SER A 159 -1.10 -3.54 16.67
CA SER A 159 -1.76 -4.74 16.13
C SER A 159 -3.22 -4.82 16.54
N ASP A 160 -3.54 -4.54 17.81
CA ASP A 160 -4.91 -4.56 18.32
C ASP A 160 -5.77 -3.47 17.66
N THR A 161 -5.20 -2.28 17.50
CA THR A 161 -5.86 -1.18 16.78
C THR A 161 -6.10 -1.55 15.31
N LEU A 162 -5.10 -2.11 14.62
CA LEU A 162 -5.23 -2.56 13.23
C LEU A 162 -6.28 -3.66 13.10
N LEU A 163 -6.30 -4.63 14.00
CA LEU A 163 -7.24 -5.74 14.00
C LEU A 163 -8.70 -5.24 14.12
N LEU A 164 -8.96 -4.30 15.03
CA LEU A 164 -10.29 -3.69 15.19
C LEU A 164 -10.79 -3.07 13.88
N TYR A 165 -10.00 -2.18 13.28
CA TYR A 165 -10.41 -1.48 12.07
C TYR A 165 -10.48 -2.40 10.85
N ARG A 166 -9.55 -3.36 10.73
CA ARG A 166 -9.54 -4.28 9.59
C ARG A 166 -10.68 -5.28 9.64
N ARG A 167 -11.06 -5.78 10.82
CA ARG A 167 -12.30 -6.55 11.02
C ARG A 167 -13.51 -5.76 10.52
N ALA A 168 -13.65 -4.51 10.95
CA ALA A 168 -14.76 -3.66 10.54
C ALA A 168 -14.80 -3.43 9.02
N SER A 169 -13.63 -3.28 8.38
CA SER A 169 -13.52 -3.05 6.93
C SER A 169 -13.48 -4.30 6.07
N HIS A 170 -13.51 -5.51 6.64
CA HIS A 170 -13.34 -6.74 5.89
C HIS A 170 -14.46 -6.94 4.85
N TRP A 171 -14.15 -7.60 3.73
CA TRP A 171 -15.09 -7.71 2.60
C TRP A 171 -16.40 -8.41 2.96
N THR A 172 -16.36 -9.36 3.90
CA THR A 172 -17.55 -10.06 4.41
C THR A 172 -18.51 -9.13 5.14
N ASN A 173 -18.04 -7.98 5.64
CA ASN A 173 -18.88 -6.95 6.27
C ASN A 173 -19.26 -5.87 5.25
N PHE A 174 -18.29 -5.47 4.42
CA PHE A 174 -18.47 -4.40 3.43
C PHE A 174 -19.42 -4.79 2.29
N VAL A 175 -19.23 -5.95 1.66
CA VAL A 175 -20.01 -6.35 0.47
C VAL A 175 -21.50 -6.51 0.78
N PRO A 176 -21.92 -7.24 1.85
CA PRO A 176 -23.35 -7.33 2.18
C PRO A 176 -23.98 -5.97 2.47
N ARG A 177 -23.23 -5.06 3.12
CA ARG A 177 -23.72 -3.70 3.40
C ARG A 177 -23.95 -2.91 2.12
N ILE A 178 -23.00 -2.91 1.18
CA ILE A 178 -23.15 -2.25 -0.12
C ILE A 178 -24.32 -2.85 -0.91
N GLN A 179 -24.46 -4.18 -0.93
CA GLN A 179 -25.59 -4.83 -1.58
C GLN A 179 -26.94 -4.43 -0.98
N SER A 180 -27.02 -4.27 0.35
CA SER A 180 -28.22 -3.74 1.01
C SER A 180 -28.54 -2.33 0.55
N MET A 181 -27.54 -1.44 0.56
CA MET A 181 -27.70 -0.04 0.17
C MET A 181 -28.14 0.10 -1.30
N ILE A 182 -27.61 -0.74 -2.20
CA ILE A 182 -28.03 -0.75 -3.61
C ILE A 182 -29.51 -1.15 -3.73
N ARG A 183 -29.94 -2.19 -3.01
CA ARG A 183 -31.35 -2.61 -3.01
C ARG A 183 -32.28 -1.54 -2.46
N GLU A 184 -31.89 -0.90 -1.35
CA GLU A 184 -32.64 0.21 -0.73
C GLU A 184 -32.80 1.38 -1.72
N ALA A 185 -31.71 1.77 -2.41
CA ALA A 185 -31.75 2.84 -3.41
C ALA A 185 -32.65 2.51 -4.61
N GLN A 186 -32.61 1.26 -5.10
CA GLN A 186 -33.48 0.80 -6.19
C GLN A 186 -34.96 0.83 -5.79
N GLN A 187 -35.28 0.41 -4.57
CA GLN A 187 -36.65 0.46 -4.05
C GLN A 187 -37.17 1.90 -3.94
N GLN A 188 -36.35 2.82 -3.46
CA GLN A 188 -36.71 4.24 -3.37
C GLN A 188 -36.98 4.86 -4.75
N GLN A 189 -36.16 4.54 -5.75
CA GLN A 189 -36.39 5.00 -7.13
C GLN A 189 -37.70 4.46 -7.71
N GLN A 190 -38.01 3.19 -7.48
CA GLN A 190 -39.27 2.60 -7.94
C GLN A 190 -40.48 3.26 -7.27
N GLN A 191 -40.41 3.55 -5.97
CA GLN A 191 -41.48 4.26 -5.25
C GLN A 191 -41.70 5.68 -5.79
N GLN A 192 -40.63 6.40 -6.12
CA GLN A 192 -40.73 7.74 -6.70
C GLN A 192 -41.34 7.73 -8.11
N GLN A 193 -41.03 6.71 -8.93
CA GLN A 193 -41.61 6.57 -10.26
C GLN A 193 -43.10 6.17 -10.24
N GLN A 194 -43.56 5.50 -9.19
CA GLN A 194 -44.98 5.14 -9.03
C GLN A 194 -45.85 6.28 -8.48
N GLN A 195 -45.23 7.37 -8.00
CA GLN A 195 -45.90 8.55 -7.47
C GLN A 195 -45.98 9.71 -8.48
N GLN A 196 -45.45 9.53 -9.69
CA GLN A 196 -45.53 10.46 -10.83
C GLN A 196 -46.52 9.94 -11.87
#